data_AF-A0A929EUT8-F1
#
_entry.id   AF-A0A929EUT8-F1
#
_cell.length_a   1.000
_cell.length_b   1.000
_cell.length_c   1.000
_cell.angle_alpha   90.00
_cell.angle_beta   90.00
_cell.angle_gamma   90.00
#
_symmetry.space_group_name_H-M   'P 1'
#
loop_
_entity.id
_entity.type
_entity.pdbx_description
1 polymer ?
#
loop_
_entity_poly.entity_id
_entity_poly.type
_entity_poly.pdbx_seq_one_letter_code
_entity_poly.pdbx_strand_id
1 'polypeptide(L)'
;MAKKKSRKVYPLETKLEAIRLREEEGLLYREITEKLEIRDPERVRVWMRIYRREGIRGLKKPRRGRPKKDRDSIEARIKQLEMENTLLKALAIELGEELPEGLDIEPYTDIKGHLE
;
A
#
# COMPACT_ATOMS: atom_id res chain seq x y z
N MET A 1 8.74 -26.64 4.48
CA MET A 1 8.50 -25.18 4.39
C MET A 1 9.13 -24.64 3.11
N ALA A 2 8.38 -23.95 2.24
CA ALA A 2 8.93 -23.41 0.99
C ALA A 2 9.83 -22.19 1.26
N LYS A 3 11.10 -22.24 0.84
CA LYS A 3 12.07 -21.16 1.01
C LYS A 3 11.60 -19.93 0.21
N LYS A 4 11.33 -18.82 0.92
CA LYS A 4 10.88 -17.55 0.30
C LYS A 4 11.97 -17.03 -0.64
N LYS A 5 11.73 -17.13 -1.94
CA LYS A 5 12.67 -16.64 -2.96
C LYS A 5 12.76 -15.11 -2.87
N SER A 6 13.90 -14.59 -2.43
CA SER A 6 14.15 -13.15 -2.42
C SER A 6 14.10 -12.61 -3.86
N ARG A 7 13.47 -11.45 -4.05
CA ARG A 7 13.39 -10.82 -5.36
C ARG A 7 14.70 -10.06 -5.62
N LYS A 8 15.45 -10.46 -6.65
CA LYS A 8 16.60 -9.66 -7.16
C LYS A 8 16.10 -8.27 -7.55
N VAL A 9 16.70 -7.25 -6.94
CA VAL A 9 16.51 -5.83 -7.26
C VAL A 9 17.63 -5.44 -8.22
N TYR A 10 17.26 -4.80 -9.33
CA TYR A 10 18.23 -4.32 -10.32
C TYR A 10 18.38 -2.81 -10.16
N PRO A 11 19.62 -2.28 -10.17
CA PRO A 11 19.87 -0.85 -10.11
C PRO A 11 19.31 -0.16 -11.36
N LEU A 12 19.18 1.17 -11.29
CA LEU A 12 18.63 1.96 -12.41
C LEU A 12 19.47 1.79 -13.68
N GLU A 13 20.80 1.77 -13.54
CA GLU A 13 21.75 1.61 -14.65
C GLU A 13 21.46 0.36 -15.48
N THR A 14 21.31 -0.81 -14.83
CA THR A 14 20.95 -2.06 -15.54
C THR A 14 19.61 -1.95 -16.28
N LYS A 15 18.64 -1.20 -15.73
CA LYS A 15 17.34 -1.00 -16.40
C LYS A 15 17.49 -0.12 -17.63
N LEU A 16 18.32 0.93 -17.55
CA LEU A 16 18.58 1.85 -18.65
C LEU A 16 19.37 1.15 -19.76
N GLU A 17 20.37 0.36 -19.39
CA GLU A 17 21.14 -0.43 -20.36
C GLU A 17 20.23 -1.43 -21.09
N ALA A 18 19.33 -2.11 -20.38
CA ALA A 18 18.35 -3.00 -21.01
C ALA A 18 17.44 -2.29 -22.03
N ILE A 19 17.12 -1.02 -21.79
CA ILE A 19 16.30 -0.20 -22.71
C ILE A 19 17.13 0.26 -23.90
N ARG A 20 18.37 0.69 -23.64
CA ARG A 20 19.33 1.09 -24.67
C ARG A 20 19.58 -0.04 -25.67
N LEU A 21 19.91 -1.23 -25.17
CA LEU A 21 20.09 -2.43 -25.99
C LEU A 21 18.86 -2.79 -26.84
N ARG A 22 17.66 -2.44 -26.37
CA ARG A 22 16.43 -2.70 -27.12
C ARG A 22 16.15 -1.65 -28.20
N GLU A 23 16.30 -0.37 -27.88
CA GLU A 23 15.94 0.73 -28.79
C GLU A 23 17.09 1.03 -29.78
N GLU A 24 18.36 0.91 -29.37
CA GLU A 24 19.52 1.17 -30.24
C GLU A 24 19.98 -0.07 -31.00
N GLU A 25 20.19 -1.20 -30.32
CA GLU A 25 20.71 -2.44 -30.93
C GLU A 25 19.59 -3.37 -31.45
N GLY A 26 18.33 -3.11 -31.11
CA GLY A 26 17.19 -3.91 -31.57
C GLY A 26 17.12 -5.33 -30.97
N LEU A 27 17.89 -5.61 -29.91
CA LEU A 27 18.03 -6.96 -29.35
C LEU A 27 16.70 -7.54 -28.83
N LEU A 28 16.58 -8.85 -28.92
CA LEU A 28 15.48 -9.61 -28.34
C LEU A 28 15.58 -9.58 -26.81
N TYR A 29 14.44 -9.69 -26.14
CA TYR A 29 14.41 -9.67 -24.67
C TYR A 29 15.24 -10.79 -24.05
N ARG A 30 15.37 -11.94 -24.72
CA ARG A 30 16.19 -13.07 -24.25
C ARG A 30 17.70 -12.75 -24.29
N GLU A 31 18.15 -12.17 -25.39
CA GLU A 31 19.55 -11.75 -25.57
C GLU A 31 19.94 -10.67 -24.55
N ILE A 32 19.04 -9.71 -24.30
CA ILE A 32 19.23 -8.69 -23.26
C ILE A 32 19.34 -9.32 -21.87
N THR A 33 18.52 -10.35 -21.59
CA THR A 33 18.59 -11.03 -20.29
C THR A 33 19.86 -11.84 -20.09
N GLU A 34 20.41 -12.42 -21.16
CA GLU A 34 21.69 -13.11 -21.13
C GLU A 34 22.84 -12.12 -20.91
N LYS A 35 22.86 -11.01 -21.67
CA LYS A 35 23.91 -9.97 -21.59
C LYS A 35 23.96 -9.27 -20.23
N LEU A 36 22.81 -9.06 -19.58
CA LEU A 36 22.69 -8.32 -18.31
C LEU A 36 22.44 -9.23 -17.09
N GLU A 37 22.54 -10.55 -17.24
CA GLU A 37 22.27 -11.55 -16.20
C GLU A 37 20.93 -11.32 -15.48
N ILE A 38 19.91 -10.98 -16.26
CA ILE A 38 18.56 -10.75 -15.77
C ILE A 38 17.81 -12.08 -15.80
N ARG A 39 17.28 -12.46 -14.65
CA ARG A 39 16.58 -13.74 -14.48
C ARG A 39 15.42 -14.02 -15.45
N ASP A 40 14.71 -12.98 -15.89
CA ASP A 40 13.42 -13.13 -16.56
C ASP A 40 13.19 -12.03 -17.62
N PRO A 41 12.98 -12.41 -18.90
CA PRO A 41 12.66 -11.49 -19.99
C PRO A 41 11.44 -10.61 -19.74
N GLU A 42 10.45 -11.08 -18.95
CA GLU A 42 9.27 -10.29 -18.61
C GLU A 42 9.65 -9.02 -17.84
N ARG A 43 10.76 -9.03 -17.08
CA ARG A 43 11.23 -7.83 -16.38
C ARG A 43 11.63 -6.73 -17.37
N VAL A 44 12.35 -7.09 -18.42
CA VAL A 44 12.78 -6.14 -19.46
C VAL A 44 11.55 -5.59 -20.17
N ARG A 45 10.57 -6.44 -20.50
CA ARG A 45 9.29 -6.01 -21.10
C ARG A 45 8.53 -5.01 -20.23
N VAL A 46 8.47 -5.24 -18.92
CA VAL A 46 7.84 -4.30 -17.97
C VAL A 46 8.60 -2.98 -17.92
N TRP A 47 9.94 -2.99 -17.89
CA TRP A 47 10.74 -1.76 -17.92
C TRP A 47 10.53 -0.96 -19.21
N MET A 48 10.49 -1.62 -20.36
CA MET A 48 10.17 -0.99 -21.64
C MET A 48 8.80 -0.31 -21.62
N ARG A 49 7.78 -1.00 -21.09
CA ARG A 49 6.43 -0.44 -20.97
C ARG A 49 6.41 0.81 -20.08
N ILE A 50 7.09 0.75 -18.93
CA ILE A 50 7.19 1.88 -18.00
C ILE A 50 7.95 3.04 -18.63
N TYR A 51 9.07 2.76 -19.30
CA TYR A 51 9.89 3.77 -19.96
C TYR A 51 9.13 4.49 -21.08
N ARG A 52 8.39 3.75 -21.92
CA ARG A 52 7.56 4.35 -22.98
C ARG A 52 6.44 5.24 -22.44
N ARG A 53 5.91 4.95 -21.25
CA ARG A 53 4.81 5.70 -20.64
C ARG A 53 5.30 6.90 -19.80
N GLU A 54 6.37 6.74 -19.05
CA GLU A 54 6.78 7.65 -17.98
C GLU A 54 8.25 8.08 -18.06
N GLY A 55 8.97 7.63 -19.09
CA GLY A 55 10.41 7.84 -19.25
C GLY A 55 11.23 7.26 -18.09
N ILE A 56 12.41 7.85 -17.88
CA ILE A 56 13.34 7.49 -16.80
C ILE A 56 12.68 7.64 -15.42
N ARG A 57 11.79 8.63 -15.26
CA ARG A 57 11.08 8.89 -13.99
C ARG A 57 10.26 7.68 -13.56
N GLY A 58 9.66 6.94 -14.51
CA GLY A 58 8.93 5.72 -14.21
C GLY A 58 9.81 4.59 -13.65
N LEU A 59 11.06 4.49 -14.10
CA LEU A 59 11.99 3.42 -13.68
C LEU A 59 12.60 3.64 -12.30
N LYS A 60 12.67 4.91 -11.87
CA LYS A 60 13.10 5.32 -10.52
C LYS A 60 12.04 5.01 -9.47
N LYS A 61 10.75 4.97 -9.84
CA LYS A 61 9.68 4.69 -8.88
C LYS A 61 9.84 3.28 -8.31
N PRO A 62 9.88 3.11 -6.97
CA PRO A 62 9.78 1.78 -6.39
C PRO A 62 8.46 1.16 -6.81
N ARG A 63 8.43 -0.17 -6.99
CA ARG A 63 7.16 -0.89 -7.23
C ARG A 63 6.25 -0.59 -6.05
N ARG A 64 5.25 0.26 -6.28
CA ARG A 64 4.24 0.61 -5.28
C ARG A 64 3.43 -0.66 -5.04
N GLY A 65 3.64 -1.27 -3.87
CA GLY A 65 2.78 -2.35 -3.40
C GLY A 65 1.39 -1.81 -3.07
N ARG A 66 0.50 -2.69 -2.60
CA ARG A 66 -0.74 -2.26 -1.96
C ARG A 66 -0.39 -1.20 -0.89
N PRO A 67 -1.02 -0.02 -0.90
CA PRO A 67 -0.84 0.96 0.17
C PRO A 67 -1.01 0.27 1.52
N LYS A 68 -0.16 0.62 2.51
CA LYS A 68 -0.38 0.14 3.87
C LYS A 68 -1.73 0.65 4.34
N LYS A 69 -2.47 -0.19 5.09
CA LYS A 69 -3.69 0.25 5.76
C LYS A 69 -3.28 1.36 6.73
N ASP A 70 -3.83 2.55 6.55
CA ASP A 70 -3.60 3.69 7.42
C ASP A 70 -4.34 3.42 8.73
N ARG A 71 -3.58 3.01 9.77
CA ARG A 71 -4.16 2.64 11.07
C ARG A 71 -4.70 3.88 11.78
N ASP A 72 -3.98 4.98 11.69
CA ASP A 72 -4.31 6.25 12.33
C ASP A 72 -5.65 6.79 11.78
N SER A 73 -5.87 6.66 10.46
CA SER A 73 -7.16 7.00 9.84
C SER A 73 -8.33 6.14 10.34
N ILE A 74 -8.07 4.88 10.70
CA ILE A 74 -9.11 3.97 11.20
C ILE A 74 -9.42 4.26 12.67
N GLU A 75 -8.38 4.50 13.47
CA GLU A 75 -8.53 4.85 14.88
C GLU A 75 -9.26 6.19 15.04
N ALA A 76 -8.95 7.19 14.21
CA ALA A 76 -9.70 8.45 14.16
C ALA A 76 -11.17 8.23 13.80
N ARG A 77 -11.47 7.34 12.85
CA ARG A 77 -12.85 7.02 12.47
C ARG A 77 -13.60 6.28 13.57
N ILE A 78 -12.94 5.37 14.29
CA ILE A 78 -13.51 4.68 15.44
C ILE A 78 -13.85 5.70 16.54
N LYS A 79 -12.92 6.59 16.89
CA LYS A 79 -13.16 7.64 17.89
C LYS A 79 -14.37 8.52 17.53
N GLN A 80 -14.47 8.94 16.27
CA GLN A 80 -15.62 9.71 15.80
C GLN A 80 -16.94 8.92 15.94
N LEU A 81 -16.95 7.65 15.51
CA LEU A 81 -18.14 6.79 15.61
C LEU A 81 -18.53 6.51 17.06
N GLU A 82 -17.56 6.38 17.96
CA GLU A 82 -17.82 6.22 19.39
C GLU A 82 -18.46 7.48 19.97
N MET A 83 -17.96 8.67 19.64
CA MET A 83 -18.56 9.95 20.03
C MET A 83 -19.96 10.17 19.43
N GLU A 84 -20.18 9.81 18.16
CA GLU A 84 -21.51 9.90 17.56
C GLU A 84 -22.48 8.94 18.26
N ASN A 85 -22.05 7.71 18.56
CA ASN A 85 -22.87 6.74 19.28
C ASN A 85 -23.19 7.18 20.71
N THR A 86 -22.28 7.82 21.45
CA THR A 86 -22.58 8.31 22.80
C THR A 86 -23.67 9.38 22.78
N LEU A 87 -23.59 10.32 21.83
CA LEU A 87 -24.59 11.37 21.67
C LEU A 87 -25.96 10.79 21.27
N LEU A 88 -25.98 9.86 20.31
CA LEU A 88 -27.22 9.20 19.88
C LEU A 88 -27.87 8.38 21.00
N LYS A 89 -27.07 7.65 21.79
CA LYS A 89 -27.57 6.90 22.96
C LYS A 89 -28.14 7.82 24.02
N ALA A 90 -27.46 8.93 24.34
CA ALA A 90 -27.94 9.90 25.31
C ALA A 90 -29.29 10.51 24.88
N LEU A 91 -29.43 10.85 23.61
CA LEU A 91 -30.68 11.38 23.05
C LEU A 91 -31.82 10.35 23.10
N ALA A 92 -31.57 9.09 22.76
CA ALA A 92 -32.57 8.03 22.83
C ALA A 92 -33.12 7.84 24.25
N ILE A 93 -32.23 7.89 25.26
CA ILE A 93 -32.61 7.84 26.67
C ILE A 93 -33.49 9.04 27.05
N GLU A 94 -33.11 10.25 26.63
CA GLU A 94 -33.87 11.47 26.90
C GLU A 94 -35.28 11.43 26.29
N LEU A 95 -35.42 10.83 25.09
CA LEU A 95 -36.70 10.64 24.40
C LEU A 95 -37.51 9.45 24.92
N GLY A 96 -36.97 8.68 25.87
CA GLY A 96 -37.63 7.49 26.44
C GLY A 96 -37.70 6.30 25.48
N GLU A 97 -36.81 6.23 24.49
CA GLU A 97 -36.70 5.08 23.61
C GLU A 97 -35.99 3.90 24.31
N GLU A 98 -36.52 2.69 24.14
CA GLU A 98 -35.90 1.48 24.70
C GLU A 98 -34.64 1.11 23.89
N LEU A 99 -33.50 1.07 24.58
CA LEU A 99 -32.25 0.58 23.99
C LEU A 99 -32.23 -0.96 23.95
N PRO A 100 -31.61 -1.58 22.93
CA PRO A 100 -31.48 -3.03 22.86
C PRO A 100 -30.73 -3.60 24.06
N GLU A 101 -31.19 -4.76 24.54
CA GLU A 101 -30.54 -5.48 25.64
C GLU A 101 -29.09 -5.85 25.31
N GLY A 102 -28.16 -5.59 26.24
CA GLY A 102 -26.73 -5.84 26.06
C GLY A 102 -25.94 -4.70 25.38
N LEU A 103 -26.57 -3.55 25.15
CA LEU A 103 -25.88 -2.36 24.63
C LEU A 103 -25.08 -1.67 25.75
N ASP A 104 -23.76 -1.53 25.57
CA ASP A 104 -22.92 -0.75 26.48
C ASP A 104 -23.38 0.72 26.50
N ILE A 105 -23.83 1.20 27.65
CA ILE A 105 -24.32 2.57 27.88
C ILE A 105 -23.23 3.51 28.45
N GLU A 106 -22.04 2.99 28.74
CA GLU A 106 -20.95 3.81 29.25
C GLU A 106 -20.51 4.83 28.17
N PRO A 107 -20.46 6.13 28.52
CA PRO A 107 -19.99 7.14 27.60
C PRO A 107 -18.50 6.91 27.32
N TYR A 108 -18.11 6.99 26.05
CA TYR A 108 -16.71 7.00 25.64
C TYR A 108 -15.96 8.12 26.37
N THR A 109 -14.96 7.76 27.16
CA THR A 109 -14.05 8.68 27.83
C THR A 109 -12.63 8.37 27.37
N ASP A 110 -11.90 9.34 26.81
CA ASP A 110 -10.58 9.09 26.22
C ASP A 110 -9.44 8.98 27.26
N ILE A 111 -9.79 9.12 28.54
CA ILE A 111 -8.87 9.19 29.67
C ILE A 111 -8.37 7.79 30.05
N LYS A 112 -7.47 7.27 29.22
CA LYS A 112 -6.35 6.49 29.74
C LYS A 112 -5.45 7.41 30.57
N GLY A 113 -5.73 7.45 31.87
CA GLY A 113 -4.73 7.76 32.90
C GLY A 113 -4.34 9.23 33.10
N HIS A 114 -5.25 10.04 33.65
CA HIS A 114 -4.81 11.15 34.50
C HIS A 114 -5.88 11.51 35.55
N LEU A 115 -5.77 10.88 36.72
CA LEU A 115 -6.23 11.40 38.00
C LEU A 115 -5.19 10.97 39.04
N GLU A 116 -4.20 11.84 39.29
CA GLU A 116 -3.61 11.99 40.63
C GLU A 116 -4.32 13.16 41.30
#